data_AF-A0A1H0LGV2-F1
#
_entry.id   AF-A0A1H0LGV2-F1
#
_cell.length_a   1.000
_cell.length_b   1.000
_cell.length_c   1.000
_cell.angle_alpha   90.00
_cell.angle_beta   90.00
_cell.angle_gamma   90.00
#
_symmetry.space_group_name_H-M   'P 1'
#
loop_
_entity.id
_entity.type
_entity.pdbx_description
1 polymer ?
#
loop_
_entity_poly.entity_id
_entity_poly.type
_entity_poly.pdbx_seq_one_letter_code
_entity_poly.pdbx_strand_id
1 'polypeptide(L)'
;MYLKKINSEYYIRDLQKITSQRFQRGELMNNILILLDEMCNKLNLELKLIDSNKVEIYNNIASKEDLITRSILINRNIYDIFLTKANFPCLSIIEFTLNKFIKEKNNMCLEDLLKGDQDFDNFNKSPIYKVGKIIIIDCNEANEVIELVKSTYYGQNIYIDKAYNKIVLIGDLEDEKEHGISLRETITSNIKTKVSIGISSIDGTFEGLVKGYNNAKKAIKIGKTFNIIPEVYLYDEMNFEKIVYNINDSYYKELKDEYNRMFKNLNKELILTLEEVLKSNLSLTKASKNLYIHRNTLMYRIEKIYKETGLDIRNFRDATYLYMLYMNNKK
;
A
#
# COMPACT_ATOMS: atom_id res chain seq x y z
N MET A 1 -49.62 14.20 -26.36
CA MET A 1 -50.10 14.41 -24.97
C MET A 1 -50.81 13.12 -24.58
N TYR A 2 -50.20 12.06 -24.06
CA TYR A 2 -49.22 11.88 -23.00
C TYR A 2 -48.32 10.67 -23.36
N LEU A 3 -47.01 10.88 -23.56
CA LEU A 3 -46.03 9.80 -23.47
C LEU A 3 -45.45 9.87 -22.05
N LYS A 4 -45.82 8.89 -21.22
CA LYS A 4 -45.29 8.71 -19.87
C LYS A 4 -43.77 8.63 -19.95
N LYS A 5 -43.09 9.59 -19.31
CA LYS A 5 -41.74 9.41 -18.75
C LYS A 5 -41.77 8.13 -17.91
N ILE A 6 -41.23 7.04 -18.42
CA ILE A 6 -40.93 5.84 -17.62
C ILE A 6 -39.48 5.98 -17.15
N ASN A 7 -39.32 5.86 -15.83
CA ASN A 7 -38.19 6.32 -15.03
C ASN A 7 -36.90 5.54 -15.31
N SER A 8 -35.96 6.12 -16.07
CA SER A 8 -34.57 5.64 -16.12
C SER A 8 -33.84 5.81 -14.77
N GLU A 9 -34.26 6.76 -13.93
CA GLU A 9 -33.66 7.02 -12.61
C GLU A 9 -33.98 5.96 -11.54
N TYR A 10 -35.08 5.23 -11.69
CA TYR A 10 -35.50 4.20 -10.74
C TYR A 10 -34.61 2.95 -10.86
N TYR A 11 -34.34 2.54 -12.09
CA TYR A 11 -33.46 1.40 -12.44
C TYR A 11 -32.01 1.62 -11.96
N ILE A 12 -31.54 2.87 -11.91
CA ILE A 12 -30.18 3.23 -11.51
C ILE A 12 -29.92 3.00 -10.00
N ARG A 13 -30.93 3.18 -9.15
CA ARG A 13 -30.78 3.06 -7.68
C ARG A 13 -30.77 1.61 -7.19
N ASP A 14 -31.51 0.71 -7.85
CA ASP A 14 -31.65 -0.68 -7.40
C ASP A 14 -30.46 -1.57 -7.78
N LEU A 15 -29.68 -1.17 -8.80
CA LEU A 15 -28.46 -1.85 -9.24
C LEU A 15 -27.27 -1.70 -8.26
N GLN A 16 -27.30 -0.70 -7.36
CA GLN A 16 -26.17 -0.39 -6.47
C GLN A 16 -26.09 -1.26 -5.19
N LYS A 17 -27.07 -2.12 -4.91
CA LYS A 17 -27.22 -2.80 -3.60
C LYS A 17 -26.78 -4.28 -3.54
N ILE A 18 -26.27 -4.86 -4.62
CA ILE A 18 -26.36 -6.33 -4.82
C ILE A 18 -25.09 -7.14 -4.46
N THR A 19 -23.95 -6.53 -4.15
CA THR A 19 -22.67 -7.30 -4.14
C THR A 19 -22.14 -7.68 -2.74
N SER A 20 -22.39 -8.94 -2.31
CA SER A 20 -21.57 -9.60 -1.27
C SER A 20 -21.69 -11.14 -1.28
N GLN A 21 -20.62 -11.85 -1.66
CA GLN A 21 -20.14 -13.22 -1.24
C GLN A 21 -19.22 -13.90 -2.31
N ARG A 22 -18.39 -14.87 -1.87
CA ARG A 22 -17.08 -15.40 -2.39
C ARG A 22 -17.12 -16.61 -3.41
N PHE A 23 -16.00 -16.83 -4.17
CA PHE A 23 -15.23 -18.10 -4.50
C PHE A 23 -15.06 -18.68 -5.97
N GLN A 24 -13.84 -18.60 -6.56
CA GLN A 24 -13.16 -19.45 -7.60
C GLN A 24 -13.71 -19.73 -9.06
N ARG A 25 -12.87 -19.39 -10.08
CA ARG A 25 -12.83 -19.64 -11.56
C ARG A 25 -14.00 -20.24 -12.38
N GLY A 26 -14.79 -21.21 -11.91
CA GLY A 26 -16.10 -21.55 -12.51
C GLY A 26 -17.20 -20.55 -12.12
N GLU A 27 -16.91 -19.75 -11.10
CA GLU A 27 -17.79 -18.82 -10.43
C GLU A 27 -17.94 -17.49 -11.16
N LEU A 28 -16.99 -17.06 -12.01
CA LEU A 28 -17.17 -15.83 -12.80
C LEU A 28 -18.36 -15.96 -13.75
N MET A 29 -18.46 -17.10 -14.43
CA MET A 29 -19.57 -17.38 -15.34
C MET A 29 -20.87 -17.51 -14.56
N ASN A 30 -20.89 -18.28 -13.46
CA ASN A 30 -22.06 -18.36 -12.58
C ASN A 30 -22.47 -17.01 -11.97
N ASN A 31 -21.51 -16.14 -11.65
CA ASN A 31 -21.75 -14.79 -11.14
C ASN A 31 -22.31 -13.86 -12.23
N ILE A 32 -21.85 -13.99 -13.47
CA ILE A 32 -22.47 -13.33 -14.62
C ILE A 32 -23.91 -13.83 -14.78
N LEU A 33 -24.17 -15.14 -14.66
CA LEU A 33 -25.53 -15.69 -14.72
C LEU A 33 -26.42 -15.17 -13.60
N ILE A 34 -25.95 -15.17 -12.35
CA ILE A 34 -26.69 -14.64 -11.19
C ILE A 34 -26.99 -13.16 -11.38
N LEU A 35 -25.99 -12.36 -11.79
CA LEU A 35 -26.20 -10.93 -12.04
C LEU A 35 -27.20 -10.72 -13.17
N LEU A 36 -27.09 -11.48 -14.27
CA LEU A 36 -28.03 -11.41 -15.39
C LEU A 36 -29.44 -11.79 -14.93
N ASP A 37 -29.61 -12.85 -14.14
CA ASP A 37 -30.90 -13.25 -13.55
C ASP A 37 -31.47 -12.15 -12.66
N GLU A 38 -30.68 -11.59 -11.75
CA GLU A 38 -31.12 -10.52 -10.84
C GLU A 38 -31.50 -9.24 -11.59
N MET A 39 -30.68 -8.85 -12.57
CA MET A 39 -30.96 -7.72 -13.46
C MET A 39 -32.23 -7.97 -14.25
N CYS A 40 -32.38 -9.14 -14.87
CA CYS A 40 -33.54 -9.47 -15.67
C CYS A 40 -34.82 -9.51 -14.86
N ASN A 41 -34.79 -10.13 -13.68
CA ASN A 41 -35.96 -10.26 -12.81
C ASN A 41 -36.38 -8.91 -12.22
N LYS A 42 -35.45 -8.10 -11.73
CA LYS A 42 -35.77 -6.77 -11.16
C LYS A 42 -36.26 -5.77 -12.19
N LEU A 43 -35.71 -5.85 -13.40
CA LEU A 43 -35.93 -4.86 -14.45
C LEU A 43 -36.92 -5.32 -15.52
N ASN A 44 -37.43 -6.56 -15.39
CA ASN A 44 -38.28 -7.26 -16.37
C ASN A 44 -37.66 -7.25 -17.78
N LEU A 45 -36.35 -7.53 -17.85
CA LEU A 45 -35.59 -7.58 -19.09
C LEU A 45 -35.59 -9.00 -19.65
N GLU A 46 -35.76 -9.09 -20.96
CA GLU A 46 -35.56 -10.30 -21.76
C GLU A 46 -34.29 -10.12 -22.59
N LEU A 47 -33.33 -11.02 -22.36
CA LEU A 47 -32.05 -11.04 -23.05
C LEU A 47 -31.53 -12.47 -23.26
N LYS A 48 -30.74 -12.62 -24.32
CA LYS A 48 -29.91 -13.80 -24.54
C LYS A 48 -28.47 -13.38 -24.79
N LEU A 49 -27.52 -14.11 -24.21
CA LEU A 49 -26.10 -13.86 -24.33
C LEU A 49 -25.40 -15.12 -24.85
N ILE A 50 -24.63 -14.98 -25.92
CA ILE A 50 -23.88 -16.04 -26.57
C ILE A 50 -22.40 -15.63 -26.61
N ASP A 51 -21.48 -16.57 -26.37
CA ASP A 51 -20.04 -16.32 -26.48
C ASP A 51 -19.53 -16.38 -27.93
N SER A 52 -18.23 -16.10 -28.10
CA SER A 52 -17.56 -16.16 -29.41
C SER A 52 -17.56 -17.55 -30.07
N ASN A 53 -17.74 -18.61 -29.28
CA ASN A 53 -17.81 -20.00 -29.76
C ASN A 53 -19.25 -20.45 -30.05
N LYS A 54 -20.21 -19.51 -30.03
CA LYS A 54 -21.65 -19.77 -30.20
C LYS A 54 -22.27 -20.62 -29.09
N VAL A 55 -21.63 -20.68 -27.92
CA VAL A 55 -22.18 -21.30 -26.72
C VAL A 55 -23.15 -20.33 -26.08
N GLU A 56 -24.37 -20.80 -25.81
CA GLU A 56 -25.37 -20.03 -25.07
C GLU A 56 -24.93 -19.92 -23.61
N ILE A 57 -24.72 -18.68 -23.16
CA ILE A 57 -24.32 -18.40 -21.80
C ILE A 57 -25.57 -18.17 -20.95
N TYR A 58 -26.46 -17.30 -21.41
CA TYR A 58 -27.69 -16.94 -20.70
C TYR A 58 -28.83 -16.76 -21.68
N ASN A 59 -30.04 -17.14 -21.30
CA ASN A 59 -31.23 -16.96 -22.12
C ASN A 59 -32.49 -16.98 -21.26
N ASN A 60 -33.21 -15.86 -21.23
CA ASN A 60 -34.52 -15.76 -20.59
C ASN A 60 -35.59 -15.15 -21.52
N ILE A 61 -35.36 -15.21 -22.83
CA ILE A 61 -36.29 -14.68 -23.82
C ILE A 61 -37.55 -15.55 -23.82
N ALA A 62 -38.69 -14.94 -23.51
CA ALA A 62 -39.99 -15.59 -23.45
C ALA A 62 -40.96 -15.02 -24.50
N SER A 63 -40.77 -13.76 -24.90
CA SER A 63 -41.57 -13.11 -25.93
C SER A 63 -41.24 -13.65 -27.33
N LYS A 64 -42.25 -13.64 -28.21
CA LYS A 64 -42.10 -13.94 -29.64
C LYS A 64 -41.78 -12.67 -30.46
N GLU A 65 -41.28 -11.63 -29.81
CA GLU A 65 -40.96 -10.35 -30.45
C GLU A 65 -39.69 -10.47 -31.30
N ASP A 66 -39.55 -9.55 -32.27
CA ASP A 66 -38.33 -9.42 -33.05
C ASP A 66 -37.14 -9.06 -32.15
N LEU A 67 -36.10 -9.89 -32.20
CA LEU A 67 -34.86 -9.71 -31.45
C LEU A 67 -33.86 -8.87 -32.22
N ILE A 68 -33.20 -7.96 -31.51
CA ILE A 68 -32.08 -7.18 -32.02
C ILE A 68 -30.80 -7.75 -31.42
N THR A 69 -29.83 -8.05 -32.28
CA THR A 69 -28.52 -8.56 -31.88
C THR A 69 -27.45 -7.48 -31.99
N ARG A 70 -26.58 -7.41 -30.98
CA ARG A 70 -25.34 -6.62 -31.00
C ARG A 70 -24.20 -7.42 -30.39
N SER A 71 -22.98 -7.16 -30.84
CA SER A 71 -21.80 -7.64 -30.15
C SER A 71 -21.41 -6.63 -29.07
N ILE A 72 -21.16 -7.12 -27.86
CA ILE A 72 -20.70 -6.34 -26.71
C ILE A 72 -19.37 -6.89 -26.21
N LEU A 73 -18.58 -6.03 -25.58
CA LEU A 73 -17.29 -6.42 -25.02
C LEU A 73 -17.45 -6.62 -23.50
N ILE A 74 -17.17 -7.83 -23.02
CA ILE A 74 -17.21 -8.15 -21.59
C ILE A 74 -15.84 -8.73 -21.21
N ASN A 75 -15.09 -8.02 -20.35
CA ASN A 75 -13.75 -8.44 -19.91
C ASN A 75 -12.78 -8.77 -21.07
N ARG A 76 -12.76 -7.91 -22.10
CA ARG A 76 -11.98 -8.08 -23.35
C ARG A 76 -12.37 -9.26 -24.25
N ASN A 77 -13.42 -10.01 -23.89
CA ASN A 77 -14.01 -11.04 -24.73
C ASN A 77 -15.27 -10.49 -25.41
N ILE A 78 -15.54 -10.95 -26.63
CA ILE A 78 -16.69 -10.52 -27.43
C ILE A 78 -17.84 -11.50 -27.20
N TYR A 79 -19.03 -10.97 -26.93
CA TYR A 79 -20.27 -11.72 -26.77
C TYR A 79 -21.34 -11.14 -27.69
N ASP A 80 -22.21 -11.99 -28.21
CA ASP A 80 -23.41 -11.57 -28.92
C ASP A 80 -24.57 -11.51 -27.93
N ILE A 81 -25.13 -10.31 -27.73
CA ILE A 81 -26.32 -10.08 -26.91
C ILE A 81 -27.54 -9.85 -27.81
N PHE A 82 -28.64 -10.51 -27.47
CA PHE A 82 -29.93 -10.44 -28.12
C PHE A 82 -30.91 -9.81 -27.14
N LEU A 83 -31.62 -8.76 -27.57
CA LEU A 83 -32.59 -8.03 -26.77
C LEU A 83 -33.87 -7.83 -27.58
N THR A 84 -35.02 -7.75 -26.92
CA THR A 84 -36.25 -7.26 -27.58
C THR A 84 -36.09 -5.79 -27.97
N LYS A 85 -36.88 -5.33 -28.94
CA LYS A 85 -36.87 -3.92 -29.37
C LYS A 85 -37.13 -2.94 -28.21
N ALA A 86 -37.94 -3.34 -27.23
CA ALA A 86 -38.22 -2.55 -26.03
C ALA A 86 -37.02 -2.44 -25.08
N ASN A 87 -36.18 -3.48 -24.98
CA ASN A 87 -35.05 -3.55 -24.06
C ASN A 87 -33.73 -3.04 -24.65
N PHE A 88 -33.68 -2.84 -25.97
CA PHE A 88 -32.49 -2.37 -26.67
C PHE A 88 -31.87 -1.07 -26.11
N PRO A 89 -32.66 -0.05 -25.66
CA PRO A 89 -32.09 1.15 -25.05
C PRO A 89 -31.26 0.91 -23.78
N CYS A 90 -31.42 -0.25 -23.11
CA CYS A 90 -30.67 -0.62 -21.91
C CYS A 90 -29.29 -1.24 -22.22
N LEU A 91 -28.98 -1.53 -23.49
CA LEU A 91 -27.75 -2.22 -23.91
C LEU A 91 -26.48 -1.63 -23.28
N SER A 92 -26.30 -0.30 -23.36
CA SER A 92 -25.10 0.36 -22.83
C SER A 92 -24.98 0.24 -21.31
N ILE A 93 -26.09 0.22 -20.59
CA ILE A 93 -26.10 0.04 -19.13
C ILE A 93 -25.82 -1.41 -18.77
N ILE A 94 -26.34 -2.37 -19.53
CA ILE A 94 -26.05 -3.80 -19.35
C ILE A 94 -24.55 -4.04 -19.55
N GLU A 95 -23.98 -3.56 -20.64
CA GLU A 95 -22.55 -3.69 -20.93
C GLU A 95 -21.69 -3.00 -19.85
N PHE A 96 -22.05 -1.78 -19.43
CA PHE A 96 -21.37 -1.09 -18.33
C PHE A 96 -21.44 -1.86 -17.01
N THR A 97 -22.62 -2.39 -16.65
CA THR A 97 -22.85 -3.11 -15.39
C THR A 97 -22.09 -4.43 -15.37
N LEU A 98 -22.09 -5.18 -16.47
CA LEU A 98 -21.33 -6.42 -16.61
C LEU A 98 -19.83 -6.16 -16.50
N ASN A 99 -19.30 -5.15 -17.21
CA ASN A 99 -17.87 -4.81 -17.11
C ASN A 99 -17.50 -4.25 -15.74
N LYS A 100 -18.36 -3.45 -15.10
CA LYS A 100 -18.16 -2.94 -13.75
C LYS A 100 -18.15 -4.09 -12.74
N PHE A 101 -19.12 -4.99 -12.82
CA PHE A 101 -19.20 -6.17 -11.94
C PHE A 101 -17.99 -7.07 -12.12
N ILE A 102 -17.55 -7.33 -13.35
CA ILE A 102 -16.35 -8.13 -13.59
C ILE A 102 -15.11 -7.39 -13.13
N LYS A 103 -15.02 -6.07 -13.28
CA LYS A 103 -13.91 -5.28 -12.73
C LYS A 103 -13.89 -5.32 -11.20
N GLU A 104 -15.05 -5.25 -10.55
CA GLU A 104 -15.19 -5.34 -9.09
C GLU A 104 -14.95 -6.76 -8.55
N LYS A 105 -15.33 -7.81 -9.29
CA LYS A 105 -15.10 -9.23 -8.95
C LYS A 105 -13.71 -9.74 -9.37
N ASN A 106 -13.10 -9.18 -10.42
CA ASN A 106 -11.68 -9.38 -10.78
C ASN A 106 -10.74 -8.52 -9.92
N ASN A 107 -11.23 -7.80 -8.90
CA ASN A 107 -10.38 -7.32 -7.83
C ASN A 107 -9.87 -8.53 -7.04
N MET A 108 -8.86 -9.18 -7.61
CA MET A 108 -7.88 -9.95 -6.87
C MET A 108 -7.25 -8.98 -5.88
N CYS A 109 -7.84 -8.90 -4.68
CA CYS A 109 -7.38 -7.99 -3.66
C CYS A 109 -6.02 -8.48 -3.17
N LEU A 110 -5.04 -7.59 -3.15
CA LEU A 110 -3.73 -7.87 -2.58
C LEU A 110 -3.82 -8.47 -1.17
N GLU A 111 -4.83 -8.13 -0.39
CA GLU A 111 -5.05 -8.72 0.94
C GLU A 111 -5.30 -10.22 0.90
N ASP A 112 -6.12 -10.71 -0.03
CA ASP A 112 -6.43 -12.12 -0.15
C ASP A 112 -5.20 -12.90 -0.65
N LEU A 113 -4.42 -12.28 -1.55
CA LEU A 113 -3.12 -12.83 -1.94
C LEU A 113 -2.19 -12.92 -0.72
N LEU A 114 -2.02 -11.84 0.04
CA LEU A 114 -1.15 -11.83 1.23
C LEU A 114 -1.58 -12.82 2.33
N LYS A 115 -2.85 -13.25 2.35
CA LYS A 115 -3.36 -14.30 3.25
C LYS A 115 -3.07 -15.72 2.74
N GLY A 116 -2.72 -15.88 1.47
CA GLY A 116 -2.64 -17.17 0.79
C GLY A 116 -4.01 -17.71 0.36
N ASP A 117 -5.04 -16.87 0.37
CA ASP A 117 -6.41 -17.24 -0.05
C ASP A 117 -6.57 -17.21 -1.59
N GLN A 118 -5.56 -16.74 -2.31
CA GLN A 118 -5.51 -16.73 -3.76
C GLN A 118 -4.22 -17.36 -4.30
N ASP A 119 -4.36 -18.02 -5.44
CA ASP A 119 -3.25 -18.59 -6.18
C ASP A 119 -2.40 -17.46 -6.79
N PHE A 120 -1.14 -17.41 -6.35
CA PHE A 120 -0.14 -16.45 -6.78
C PHE A 120 -0.03 -16.46 -8.31
N ASP A 121 -0.11 -17.63 -8.97
CA ASP A 121 0.18 -17.81 -10.41
C ASP A 121 -0.73 -17.01 -11.34
N ASN A 122 -1.88 -16.58 -10.85
CA ASN A 122 -2.77 -15.67 -11.56
C ASN A 122 -2.17 -14.27 -11.77
N PHE A 123 -1.12 -13.90 -11.04
CA PHE A 123 -0.40 -12.63 -11.17
C PHE A 123 0.90 -12.73 -11.98
N ASN A 124 1.17 -13.84 -12.68
CA ASN A 124 2.45 -14.08 -13.38
C ASN A 124 2.86 -13.03 -14.43
N LYS A 125 1.91 -12.20 -14.92
CA LYS A 125 2.17 -11.07 -15.84
C LYS A 125 2.27 -9.71 -15.12
N SER A 126 2.01 -9.67 -13.82
CA SER A 126 2.04 -8.47 -12.96
C SER A 126 3.46 -8.14 -12.51
N PRO A 127 3.78 -6.87 -12.21
CA PRO A 127 5.01 -6.48 -11.49
C PRO A 127 5.25 -7.26 -10.20
N ILE A 128 4.18 -7.79 -9.58
CA ILE A 128 4.26 -8.64 -8.37
C ILE A 128 5.18 -9.86 -8.54
N TYR A 129 5.26 -10.41 -9.76
CA TYR A 129 6.06 -11.59 -10.09
C TYR A 129 7.52 -11.29 -10.46
N LYS A 130 7.94 -10.04 -10.31
CA LYS A 130 9.30 -9.61 -10.65
C LYS A 130 10.08 -9.32 -9.38
N VAL A 131 11.40 -9.48 -9.49
CA VAL A 131 12.33 -8.88 -8.52
C VAL A 131 12.13 -7.37 -8.57
N GLY A 132 12.08 -6.73 -7.40
CA GLY A 132 11.83 -5.29 -7.32
C GLY A 132 11.64 -4.82 -5.89
N LYS A 133 10.85 -3.76 -5.74
CA LYS A 133 10.56 -3.12 -4.46
C LYS A 133 9.07 -3.17 -4.17
N ILE A 134 8.75 -3.32 -2.89
CA ILE A 134 7.42 -3.08 -2.34
C ILE A 134 7.48 -1.83 -1.46
N ILE A 135 6.63 -0.87 -1.77
CA ILE A 135 6.45 0.37 -1.01
C ILE A 135 5.09 0.32 -0.33
N ILE A 136 5.08 0.55 0.98
CA ILE A 136 3.87 0.70 1.78
C ILE A 136 3.76 2.16 2.21
N ILE A 137 2.61 2.77 1.92
CA ILE A 137 2.27 4.12 2.34
C ILE A 137 1.22 4.04 3.45
N ASP A 138 1.54 4.65 4.59
CA ASP A 138 0.69 4.74 5.78
C ASP A 138 0.23 6.19 5.98
N CYS A 139 -1.06 6.43 5.80
CA CYS A 139 -1.69 7.76 5.83
C CYS A 139 -3.18 7.65 6.25
N ASN A 140 -3.80 8.77 6.63
CA ASN A 140 -5.20 8.78 7.06
C ASN A 140 -6.18 8.81 5.87
N GLU A 141 -5.87 9.59 4.84
CA GLU A 141 -6.69 9.87 3.65
C GLU A 141 -6.39 8.87 2.52
N ALA A 142 -6.49 7.57 2.83
CA ALA A 142 -6.04 6.51 1.93
C ALA A 142 -6.73 6.50 0.55
N ASN A 143 -7.97 7.01 0.44
CA ASN A 143 -8.72 7.01 -0.81
C ASN A 143 -8.24 8.13 -1.76
N GLU A 144 -7.98 9.32 -1.23
CA GLU A 144 -7.42 10.43 -1.98
C GLU A 144 -5.98 10.12 -2.39
N VAL A 145 -5.20 9.55 -1.47
CA VAL A 145 -3.79 9.23 -1.73
C VAL A 145 -3.66 8.13 -2.78
N ILE A 146 -4.49 7.09 -2.78
CA ILE A 146 -4.38 6.03 -3.81
C ILE A 146 -4.71 6.54 -5.21
N GLU A 147 -5.68 7.46 -5.36
CA GLU A 147 -6.01 8.04 -6.66
C GLU A 147 -4.88 8.95 -7.17
N LEU A 148 -4.28 9.76 -6.29
CA LEU A 148 -3.09 10.54 -6.63
C LEU A 148 -1.95 9.62 -7.08
N VAL A 149 -1.63 8.61 -6.29
CA VAL A 149 -0.55 7.66 -6.57
C VAL A 149 -0.79 6.96 -7.91
N LYS A 150 -2.00 6.45 -8.17
CA LYS A 150 -2.35 5.84 -9.47
C LYS A 150 -2.16 6.80 -10.64
N SER A 151 -2.49 8.09 -10.46
CA SER A 151 -2.27 9.12 -11.49
C SER A 151 -0.79 9.40 -11.73
N THR A 152 0.04 9.40 -10.68
CA THR A 152 1.50 9.63 -10.76
C THR A 152 2.20 8.55 -11.57
N TYR A 153 1.75 7.29 -11.45
CA TYR A 153 2.36 6.14 -12.14
C TYR A 153 1.54 5.64 -13.34
N TYR A 154 0.64 6.46 -13.87
CA TYR A 154 -0.17 6.08 -15.03
C TYR A 154 0.73 5.73 -16.24
N GLY A 155 0.48 4.56 -16.84
CA GLY A 155 1.26 4.05 -17.97
C GLY A 155 2.61 3.42 -17.61
N GLN A 156 2.99 3.41 -16.33
CA GLN A 156 4.18 2.71 -15.85
C GLN A 156 3.87 1.27 -15.45
N ASN A 157 4.88 0.41 -15.45
CA ASN A 157 4.73 -1.00 -15.07
C ASN A 157 4.82 -1.19 -13.55
N ILE A 158 3.91 -0.56 -12.81
CA ILE A 158 3.85 -0.58 -11.35
C ILE A 158 2.45 -1.04 -10.93
N TYR A 159 2.42 -2.03 -10.04
CA TYR A 159 1.19 -2.50 -9.42
C TYR A 159 0.85 -1.60 -8.23
N ILE A 160 -0.40 -1.13 -8.14
CA ILE A 160 -0.87 -0.23 -7.08
C ILE A 160 -2.22 -0.71 -6.58
N ASP A 161 -2.31 -1.03 -5.30
CA ASP A 161 -3.58 -1.44 -4.67
C ASP A 161 -3.62 -1.06 -3.17
N LYS A 162 -4.79 -1.24 -2.54
CA LYS A 162 -4.99 -1.07 -1.11
C LYS A 162 -4.91 -2.42 -0.40
N ALA A 163 -4.18 -2.49 0.71
CA ALA A 163 -4.16 -3.65 1.59
C ALA A 163 -4.04 -3.25 3.08
N TYR A 164 -4.98 -3.72 3.89
CA TYR A 164 -5.11 -3.46 5.33
C TYR A 164 -5.08 -1.96 5.67
N ASN A 165 -5.86 -1.19 4.93
CA ASN A 165 -5.93 0.28 4.99
C ASN A 165 -4.61 1.02 4.68
N LYS A 166 -3.67 0.35 4.00
CA LYS A 166 -2.44 0.94 3.47
C LYS A 166 -2.43 0.90 1.96
N ILE A 167 -1.68 1.79 1.34
CA ILE A 167 -1.47 1.77 -0.11
C ILE A 167 -0.17 1.02 -0.37
N VAL A 168 -0.22 0.09 -1.31
CA VAL A 168 0.91 -0.74 -1.68
C VAL A 168 1.26 -0.48 -3.13
N LEU A 169 2.54 -0.23 -3.38
CA LEU A 169 3.12 -0.13 -4.71
C LEU A 169 4.15 -1.24 -4.87
N ILE A 170 4.12 -1.93 -6.00
CA ILE A 170 5.09 -2.97 -6.33
C ILE A 170 5.60 -2.75 -7.74
N GLY A 171 6.91 -2.67 -7.89
CA GLY A 171 7.54 -2.48 -9.19
C GLY A 171 9.04 -2.38 -9.08
N ASP A 172 9.66 -2.16 -10.24
CA ASP A 172 11.07 -1.82 -10.32
C ASP A 172 11.22 -0.32 -10.08
N LEU A 173 11.88 0.04 -8.98
CA LEU A 173 12.01 1.41 -8.50
C LEU A 173 13.49 1.64 -8.17
N GLU A 174 14.17 2.32 -9.09
CA GLU A 174 15.55 2.78 -8.89
C GLU A 174 15.61 3.88 -7.83
N ASP A 175 16.76 4.01 -7.16
CA ASP A 175 17.02 4.98 -6.10
C ASP A 175 15.87 5.07 -5.07
N GLU A 176 15.52 3.92 -4.48
CA GLU A 176 14.27 3.75 -3.71
C GLU A 176 14.07 4.78 -2.59
N LYS A 177 15.17 5.29 -2.03
CA LYS A 177 15.15 6.30 -0.97
C LYS A 177 14.72 7.66 -1.49
N GLU A 178 15.36 8.15 -2.55
CA GLU A 178 15.01 9.43 -3.19
C GLU A 178 13.61 9.33 -3.78
N HIS A 179 13.28 8.19 -4.39
CA HIS A 179 11.95 7.91 -4.89
C HIS A 179 10.88 8.01 -3.79
N GLY A 180 11.11 7.37 -2.64
CA GLY A 180 10.21 7.44 -1.49
C GLY A 180 10.08 8.85 -0.91
N ILE A 181 11.17 9.63 -0.87
CA ILE A 181 11.15 11.02 -0.42
C ILE A 181 10.29 11.88 -1.36
N SER A 182 10.54 11.82 -2.66
CA SER A 182 9.79 12.54 -3.68
C SER A 182 8.30 12.19 -3.68
N LEU A 183 7.97 10.89 -3.56
CA LEU A 183 6.59 10.43 -3.47
C LEU A 183 5.89 10.98 -2.22
N ARG A 184 6.55 10.93 -1.06
CA ARG A 184 6.01 11.48 0.19
C ARG A 184 5.76 12.99 0.07
N GLU A 185 6.69 13.74 -0.52
CA GLU A 185 6.55 15.19 -0.73
C GLU A 185 5.39 15.52 -1.68
N THR A 186 5.25 14.76 -2.76
CA THR A 186 4.13 14.87 -3.71
C THR A 186 2.80 14.67 -3.00
N ILE A 187 2.66 13.61 -2.20
CA ILE A 187 1.42 13.33 -1.48
C ILE A 187 1.13 14.42 -0.43
N THR A 188 2.14 14.79 0.37
CA THR A 188 1.98 15.77 1.45
C THR A 188 1.57 17.15 0.89
N SER A 189 2.12 17.54 -0.25
CA SER A 189 1.84 18.84 -0.89
C SER A 189 0.44 18.91 -1.51
N ASN A 190 -0.07 17.80 -2.06
CA ASN A 190 -1.37 17.76 -2.73
C ASN A 190 -2.55 17.49 -1.77
N ILE A 191 -2.36 16.63 -0.76
CA ILE A 191 -3.46 16.11 0.09
C ILE A 191 -3.38 16.65 1.53
N LYS A 192 -2.31 17.36 1.91
CA LYS A 192 -2.11 17.93 3.26
C LYS A 192 -2.28 16.89 4.38
N THR A 193 -1.79 15.68 4.15
CA THR A 193 -1.82 14.58 5.12
C THR A 193 -0.42 14.24 5.64
N LYS A 194 -0.37 13.62 6.84
CA LYS A 194 0.85 12.97 7.33
C LYS A 194 1.02 11.64 6.63
N VAL A 195 2.22 11.42 6.09
CA VAL A 195 2.56 10.23 5.32
C VAL A 195 3.86 9.65 5.81
N SER A 196 3.83 8.37 6.14
CA SER A 196 5.03 7.58 6.38
C SER A 196 5.13 6.46 5.36
N ILE A 197 6.33 6.23 4.84
CA ILE A 197 6.59 5.25 3.79
C ILE A 197 7.56 4.19 4.30
N GLY A 198 7.23 2.92 4.07
CA GLY A 198 8.10 1.78 4.33
C GLY A 198 8.45 1.08 3.02
N ILE A 199 9.71 0.71 2.85
CA ILE A 199 10.23 0.10 1.63
C ILE A 199 10.95 -1.21 1.97
N SER A 200 10.72 -2.25 1.18
CA SER A 200 11.44 -3.51 1.24
C SER A 200 11.67 -4.08 -0.15
N SER A 201 12.68 -4.92 -0.29
CA SER A 201 12.91 -5.70 -1.50
C SER A 201 11.94 -6.90 -1.59
N ILE A 202 11.62 -7.33 -2.82
CA ILE A 202 10.91 -8.57 -3.17
C ILE A 202 11.68 -9.32 -4.26
N ASP A 203 11.51 -10.64 -4.33
CA ASP A 203 12.27 -11.53 -5.22
C ASP A 203 11.43 -12.18 -6.34
N GLY A 204 10.18 -11.75 -6.49
CA GLY A 204 9.23 -12.31 -7.46
C GLY A 204 8.56 -13.62 -7.03
N THR A 205 8.83 -14.11 -5.82
CA THR A 205 8.15 -15.28 -5.23
C THR A 205 7.01 -14.85 -4.29
N PHE A 206 6.11 -15.78 -3.98
CA PHE A 206 5.01 -15.54 -3.04
C PHE A 206 5.56 -15.25 -1.63
N GLU A 207 6.50 -16.08 -1.16
CA GLU A 207 7.15 -15.89 0.13
C GLU A 207 7.88 -14.54 0.18
N GLY A 208 8.56 -14.17 -0.90
CA GLY A 208 9.23 -12.87 -1.03
C GLY A 208 8.26 -11.69 -0.97
N LEU A 209 7.10 -11.79 -1.62
CA LEU A 209 6.04 -10.78 -1.53
C LEU A 209 5.54 -10.61 -0.09
N VAL A 210 5.15 -11.72 0.56
CA VAL A 210 4.62 -11.71 1.94
C VAL A 210 5.67 -11.17 2.91
N LYS A 211 6.92 -11.61 2.77
CA LYS A 211 8.05 -11.12 3.57
C LYS A 211 8.28 -9.63 3.33
N GLY A 212 8.31 -9.19 2.07
CA GLY A 212 8.50 -7.79 1.68
C GLY A 212 7.42 -6.87 2.27
N TYR A 213 6.15 -7.27 2.17
CA TYR A 213 5.04 -6.52 2.77
C TYR A 213 5.21 -6.37 4.29
N ASN A 214 5.50 -7.47 4.98
CA ASN A 214 5.69 -7.44 6.43
C ASN A 214 6.91 -6.62 6.85
N ASN A 215 8.01 -6.70 6.10
CA ASN A 215 9.23 -5.92 6.31
C ASN A 215 8.97 -4.42 6.14
N ALA A 216 8.35 -3.99 5.04
CA ALA A 216 8.00 -2.59 4.81
C ALA A 216 7.07 -2.05 5.91
N LYS A 217 6.08 -2.85 6.34
CA LYS A 217 5.19 -2.49 7.47
C LYS A 217 5.97 -2.37 8.78
N LYS A 218 6.92 -3.27 9.04
CA LYS A 218 7.77 -3.25 10.23
C LYS A 218 8.72 -2.04 10.21
N ALA A 219 9.25 -1.66 9.04
CA ALA A 219 10.07 -0.46 8.86
C ALA A 219 9.32 0.81 9.33
N ILE A 220 8.07 0.98 8.91
CA ILE A 220 7.22 2.10 9.36
C ILE A 220 7.05 2.09 10.88
N LYS A 221 6.77 0.92 11.46
CA LYS A 221 6.59 0.80 12.91
C LYS A 221 7.86 1.19 13.67
N ILE A 222 9.01 0.68 13.25
CA ILE A 222 10.31 0.99 13.85
C ILE A 222 10.64 2.48 13.69
N GLY A 223 10.48 3.01 12.47
CA GLY A 223 10.77 4.40 12.14
C GLY A 223 9.95 5.40 12.96
N LYS A 224 8.65 5.14 13.11
CA LYS A 224 7.75 5.92 13.98
C LYS A 224 8.15 5.81 15.45
N THR A 225 8.48 4.61 15.93
CA THR A 225 8.92 4.38 17.33
C THR A 225 10.14 5.23 17.67
N PHE A 226 11.12 5.32 16.78
CA PHE A 226 12.34 6.09 17.03
C PHE A 226 12.31 7.54 16.52
N ASN A 227 11.18 8.02 16.00
CA ASN A 227 11.02 9.34 15.38
C ASN A 227 12.08 9.64 14.31
N ILE A 228 12.34 8.67 13.43
CA ILE A 228 13.33 8.79 12.36
C ILE A 228 12.77 9.69 11.24
N ILE A 229 13.60 10.62 10.76
CA ILE A 229 13.27 11.59 9.71
C ILE A 229 14.33 11.48 8.60
N PRO A 230 13.96 11.57 7.30
CA PRO A 230 12.58 11.67 6.78
C PRO A 230 11.74 10.43 7.12
N GLU A 231 10.40 10.55 7.12
CA GLU A 231 9.48 9.42 7.39
C GLU A 231 9.40 8.44 6.19
N VAL A 232 10.56 8.07 5.66
CA VAL A 232 10.77 7.12 4.57
C VAL A 232 11.79 6.10 5.07
N TYR A 233 11.35 4.86 5.23
CA TYR A 233 12.07 3.84 5.99
C TYR A 233 12.40 2.64 5.11
N LEU A 234 13.68 2.44 4.81
CA LEU A 234 14.18 1.30 4.05
C LEU A 234 14.50 0.16 5.01
N TYR A 235 13.68 -0.89 5.02
CA TYR A 235 13.83 -2.00 5.95
C TYR A 235 15.24 -2.63 5.92
N ASP A 236 15.82 -2.72 4.72
CA ASP A 236 17.13 -3.32 4.48
C ASP A 236 18.28 -2.48 5.07
N GLU A 237 18.08 -1.17 5.27
CA GLU A 237 19.07 -0.25 5.86
C GLU A 237 18.96 -0.12 7.40
N MET A 238 17.84 -0.55 8.01
CA MET A 238 17.54 -0.31 9.44
C MET A 238 18.14 -1.36 10.41
N ASN A 239 19.34 -1.88 10.13
CA ASN A 239 19.89 -3.02 10.89
C ASN A 239 20.05 -2.72 12.38
N PHE A 240 20.53 -1.54 12.73
CA PHE A 240 20.72 -1.15 14.13
C PHE A 240 19.39 -0.96 14.84
N GLU A 241 18.46 -0.23 14.22
CA GLU A 241 17.12 0.05 14.76
C GLU A 241 16.32 -1.24 14.97
N LYS A 242 16.45 -2.20 14.04
CA LYS A 242 15.83 -3.52 14.15
C LYS A 242 16.33 -4.26 15.40
N ILE A 243 17.63 -4.21 15.71
CA ILE A 243 18.21 -4.83 16.91
C ILE A 243 17.63 -4.18 18.16
N VAL A 244 17.72 -2.85 18.25
CA VAL A 244 17.25 -2.08 19.41
C VAL A 244 15.75 -2.32 19.65
N TYR A 245 14.94 -2.28 18.59
CA TYR A 245 13.49 -2.49 18.67
C TYR A 245 13.12 -3.89 19.24
N ASN A 246 13.90 -4.92 18.92
CA ASN A 246 13.65 -6.30 19.34
C ASN A 246 14.35 -6.68 20.67
N ILE A 247 14.93 -5.74 21.41
CA ILE A 247 15.39 -5.98 22.78
C ILE A 247 14.18 -6.40 23.64
N ASN A 248 14.36 -7.46 24.44
CA ASN A 248 13.32 -7.98 25.32
C ASN A 248 12.89 -6.97 26.40
N ASP A 249 11.67 -7.10 26.89
CA ASP A 249 11.08 -6.10 27.80
C ASP A 249 11.73 -6.08 29.19
N SER A 250 12.30 -7.19 29.65
CA SER A 250 12.99 -7.23 30.95
C SER A 250 14.27 -6.40 30.93
N TYR A 251 15.09 -6.57 29.90
CA TYR A 251 16.33 -5.82 29.73
C TYR A 251 16.06 -4.36 29.35
N TYR A 252 14.95 -4.09 28.67
CA TYR A 252 14.51 -2.73 28.38
C TYR A 252 14.34 -1.88 29.66
N LYS A 253 13.81 -2.46 30.76
CA LYS A 253 13.65 -1.75 32.04
C LYS A 253 15.01 -1.35 32.64
N GLU A 254 15.97 -2.28 32.64
CA GLU A 254 17.33 -2.02 33.11
C GLU A 254 17.99 -0.89 32.31
N LEU A 255 17.89 -0.95 30.98
CA LEU A 255 18.41 0.10 30.09
C LEU A 255 17.74 1.45 30.31
N LYS A 256 16.44 1.48 30.67
CA LYS A 256 15.72 2.71 30.95
C LYS A 256 16.19 3.37 32.26
N ASP A 257 16.45 2.58 33.29
CA ASP A 257 16.99 3.10 34.56
C ASP A 257 18.41 3.65 34.36
N GLU A 258 19.24 2.97 33.58
CA GLU A 258 20.56 3.46 33.20
C GLU A 258 20.50 4.76 32.39
N TYR A 259 19.59 4.84 31.42
CA TYR A 259 19.34 6.07 30.65
C TYR A 259 18.98 7.23 31.59
N ASN A 260 18.00 7.02 32.48
CA ASN A 260 17.56 8.05 33.43
C ASN A 260 18.69 8.54 34.33
N ARG A 261 19.64 7.68 34.69
CA ARG A 261 20.82 8.05 35.47
C ARG A 261 21.83 8.85 34.64
N MET A 262 22.21 8.35 33.47
CA MET A 262 23.28 8.91 32.63
C MET A 262 22.87 10.18 31.87
N PHE A 263 21.62 10.25 31.42
CA PHE A 263 21.14 11.37 30.59
C PHE A 263 20.49 12.49 31.40
N LYS A 264 20.32 12.33 32.72
CA LYS A 264 19.70 13.34 33.61
C LYS A 264 20.29 14.75 33.45
N ASN A 265 21.60 14.83 33.33
CA ASN A 265 22.35 16.09 33.26
C ASN A 265 22.81 16.43 31.83
N LEU A 266 22.47 15.60 30.85
CA LEU A 266 22.79 15.87 29.44
C LEU A 266 21.75 16.81 28.85
N ASN A 267 22.16 18.05 28.61
CA ASN A 267 21.31 19.02 27.91
C ASN A 267 21.21 18.67 26.41
N LYS A 268 20.28 19.35 25.72
CA LYS A 268 20.03 19.15 24.27
C LYS A 268 21.29 19.26 23.41
N GLU A 269 22.20 20.18 23.74
CA GLU A 269 23.44 20.41 22.99
C GLU A 269 24.41 19.21 23.08
N LEU A 270 24.51 18.59 24.26
CA LEU A 270 25.32 17.39 24.45
C LEU A 270 24.71 16.18 23.76
N ILE A 271 23.38 16.03 23.81
CA ILE A 271 22.66 14.96 23.09
C ILE A 271 22.87 15.08 21.58
N LEU A 272 22.72 16.29 21.02
CA LEU A 272 23.01 16.55 19.60
C LEU A 272 24.48 16.25 19.25
N THR A 273 25.39 16.52 20.17
CA THR A 273 26.81 16.21 19.98
C THR A 273 27.06 14.71 19.93
N LEU A 274 26.45 13.94 20.84
CA LEU A 274 26.49 12.46 20.82
C LEU A 274 25.95 11.93 19.49
N GLU A 275 24.74 12.36 19.09
CA GLU A 275 24.12 11.94 17.82
C GLU A 275 25.02 12.23 16.61
N GLU A 276 25.60 13.42 16.55
CA GLU A 276 26.39 13.84 15.39
C GLU A 276 27.77 13.15 15.33
N VAL A 277 28.40 12.90 16.49
CA VAL A 277 29.63 12.10 16.54
C VAL A 277 29.38 10.69 15.99
N LEU A 278 28.24 10.06 16.33
CA LEU A 278 27.86 8.76 15.78
C LEU A 278 27.53 8.81 14.28
N LYS A 279 26.70 9.77 13.84
CA LYS A 279 26.38 9.98 12.41
C LYS A 279 27.61 10.24 11.55
N SER A 280 28.64 10.84 12.15
CA SER A 280 29.93 11.10 11.52
C SER A 280 30.91 9.92 11.60
N ASN A 281 30.47 8.70 11.93
CA ASN A 281 31.32 7.51 12.13
C ASN A 281 32.48 7.80 13.10
N LEU A 282 32.19 8.52 14.18
CA LEU A 282 33.13 8.98 15.21
C LEU A 282 34.22 9.94 14.68
N SER A 283 34.09 10.45 13.45
CA SER A 283 34.96 11.48 12.90
C SER A 283 34.68 12.83 13.53
N LEU A 284 35.52 13.23 14.49
CA LEU A 284 35.40 14.51 15.20
C LEU A 284 35.54 15.71 14.25
N THR A 285 36.32 15.57 13.18
CA THR A 285 36.46 16.61 12.14
C THR A 285 35.16 16.79 11.36
N LYS A 286 34.48 15.69 10.99
CA LYS A 286 33.19 15.76 10.29
C LYS A 286 32.09 16.26 11.23
N ALA A 287 32.05 15.76 12.46
CA ALA A 287 31.07 16.17 13.46
C ALA A 287 31.17 17.66 13.81
N SER A 288 32.38 18.18 14.01
CA SER A 288 32.57 19.63 14.29
C SER A 288 32.09 20.50 13.13
N LYS A 289 32.36 20.10 11.88
CA LYS A 289 31.83 20.79 10.68
C LYS A 289 30.31 20.74 10.62
N ASN A 290 29.70 19.57 10.82
CA ASN A 290 28.25 19.39 10.76
C ASN A 290 27.50 20.12 11.90
N LEU A 291 28.13 20.25 13.07
CA LEU A 291 27.61 21.03 14.19
C LEU A 291 27.90 22.53 14.08
N TYR A 292 28.68 22.97 13.08
CA TYR A 292 29.15 24.35 12.92
C TYR A 292 29.87 24.89 14.16
N ILE A 293 30.69 24.05 14.80
CA ILE A 293 31.48 24.43 15.98
C ILE A 293 32.97 24.17 15.77
N HIS A 294 33.80 24.87 16.53
CA HIS A 294 35.23 24.60 16.55
C HIS A 294 35.56 23.26 17.21
N ARG A 295 36.66 22.61 16.80
CA ARG A 295 37.14 21.34 17.36
C ARG A 295 37.30 21.39 18.89
N ASN A 296 37.76 22.50 19.43
CA ASN A 296 37.94 22.66 20.88
C ASN A 296 36.60 22.65 21.63
N THR A 297 35.58 23.31 21.09
CA THR A 297 34.23 23.29 21.65
C THR A 297 33.64 21.88 21.61
N LEU A 298 33.83 21.17 20.50
CA LEU A 298 33.44 19.77 20.39
C LEU A 298 34.11 18.92 21.47
N MET A 299 35.43 19.06 21.65
CA MET A 299 36.18 18.34 22.68
C MET A 299 35.66 18.65 24.08
N TYR A 300 35.39 19.91 24.40
CA TYR A 300 34.79 20.28 25.68
C TYR A 300 33.44 19.58 25.92
N ARG A 301 32.58 19.53 24.89
CA ARG A 301 31.29 18.82 24.99
C ARG A 301 31.47 17.32 25.18
N ILE A 302 32.43 16.71 24.48
CA ILE A 302 32.79 15.29 24.64
C ILE A 302 33.27 15.01 26.07
N GLU A 303 34.18 15.82 26.60
CA GLU A 303 34.66 15.68 27.97
C GLU A 303 33.52 15.87 28.99
N LYS A 304 32.57 16.76 28.72
CA LYS A 304 31.38 16.91 29.56
C LYS A 304 30.46 15.68 29.51
N ILE A 305 30.24 15.09 28.34
CA ILE A 305 29.50 13.82 28.20
C ILE A 305 30.20 12.71 28.99
N TYR A 306 31.52 12.61 28.88
CA TYR A 306 32.31 11.64 29.64
C TYR A 306 32.18 11.83 31.14
N LYS A 307 32.23 13.07 31.66
CA LYS A 307 32.06 13.35 33.09
C LYS A 307 30.69 12.95 33.63
N GLU A 308 29.62 13.16 32.87
CA GLU A 308 28.25 12.83 33.31
C GLU A 308 27.93 11.34 33.18
N THR A 309 28.48 10.67 32.17
CA THR A 309 28.11 9.29 31.81
C THR A 309 29.15 8.24 32.22
N GLY A 310 30.42 8.63 32.37
CA GLY A 310 31.56 7.73 32.51
C GLY A 310 31.98 7.04 31.22
N LEU A 311 31.39 7.41 30.07
CA LEU A 311 31.57 6.73 28.78
C LEU A 311 32.18 7.67 27.74
N ASP A 312 33.24 7.22 27.08
CA ASP A 312 33.98 8.06 26.14
C ASP A 312 33.49 7.83 24.71
N ILE A 313 32.72 8.80 24.19
CA ILE A 313 32.10 8.70 22.87
C ILE A 313 33.09 8.77 21.69
N ARG A 314 34.41 8.88 21.96
CA ARG A 314 35.47 8.65 20.97
C ARG A 314 35.68 7.15 20.73
N ASN A 315 35.34 6.30 21.71
CA ASN A 315 35.42 4.86 21.61
C ASN A 315 34.12 4.31 21.04
N PHE A 316 34.25 3.41 20.06
CA PHE A 316 33.09 2.81 19.40
C PHE A 316 32.13 2.13 20.38
N ARG A 317 32.65 1.29 21.28
CA ARG A 317 31.83 0.53 22.24
C ARG A 317 30.97 1.45 23.13
N ASP A 318 31.59 2.48 23.69
CA ASP A 318 30.95 3.42 24.61
C ASP A 318 29.94 4.30 23.87
N ALA A 319 30.31 4.81 22.70
CA ALA A 319 29.42 5.60 21.85
C ALA A 319 28.18 4.79 21.43
N THR A 320 28.37 3.55 21.00
CA THR A 320 27.27 2.64 20.64
C THR A 320 26.38 2.34 21.84
N TYR A 321 26.94 2.10 23.02
CA TYR A 321 26.15 1.85 24.22
C TYR A 321 25.28 3.04 24.61
N LEU A 322 25.87 4.26 24.65
CA LEU A 322 25.11 5.48 24.88
C LEU A 322 24.02 5.70 23.82
N TYR A 323 24.31 5.39 22.56
CA TYR A 323 23.32 5.47 21.50
C TYR A 323 22.16 4.49 21.69
N MET A 324 22.45 3.25 22.09
CA MET A 324 21.43 2.26 22.39
C MET A 324 20.53 2.71 23.54
N LEU A 325 21.11 3.24 24.63
CA LEU A 325 20.33 3.80 25.75
C LEU A 325 19.42 4.94 25.28
N TYR A 326 19.98 5.86 24.48
CA TYR A 326 19.23 6.98 23.94
C TYR A 326 18.08 6.56 23.00
N MET A 327 18.33 5.62 22.09
CA MET A 327 17.32 5.11 21.17
C MET A 327 16.23 4.33 21.90
N ASN A 328 16.59 3.50 22.89
CA ASN A 328 15.62 2.77 23.69
C ASN A 328 14.66 3.68 24.45
N ASN A 329 15.09 4.84 24.95
CA ASN A 329 14.18 5.76 25.62
C ASN A 329 13.11 6.37 24.69
N LYS A 330 13.25 6.25 23.36
CA LYS A 330 12.23 6.70 22.39
C LYS A 330 11.14 5.65 22.14
N LYS A 331 11.39 4.37 22.45
CA LYS A 331 10.41 3.29 22.41
C LYS A 331 9.46 3.41 23.58
#